data_AF-H9FGF1-F1
#
_entry.id   AF-H9FGF1-F1
#
_cell.length_a   1.000
_cell.length_b   1.000
_cell.length_c   1.000
_cell.angle_alpha   90.00
_cell.angle_beta   90.00
_cell.angle_gamma   90.00
#
_symmetry.space_group_name_H-M   'P 1'
#
loop_
_entity.id
_entity.type
_entity.pdbx_description
1 polymer ?
#
loop_
_entity_poly.entity_id
_entity_poly.type
_entity_poly.pdbx_seq_one_letter_code
_entity_poly.pdbx_strand_id
1 'polypeptide(L)' 'LYTMPPEGEAEEVMKVKLSGKTGRRADIALIEGSLLVMAVGETALRFWDIERGENYILSPDEKFGFE' A
#
# COMPACT_ATOMS: atom_id res chain seq x y z
N LEU A 1 13.49 11.82 -1.89
CA LEU A 1 13.59 10.67 -2.83
C LEU A 1 14.62 9.72 -2.27
N TYR A 2 14.27 8.45 -2.10
CA TYR A 2 15.26 7.40 -1.79
C TYR A 2 15.81 6.88 -3.11
N THR A 3 17.12 6.98 -3.30
CA THR A 3 17.82 6.53 -4.50
C THR A 3 18.89 5.57 -4.06
N MET A 4 18.87 4.36 -4.61
CA MET A 4 19.94 3.38 -4.37
C MET A 4 21.26 3.96 -4.91
N PRO A 5 22.36 3.89 -4.14
CA PRO A 5 23.67 4.27 -4.64
C PRO A 5 24.04 3.38 -5.84
N PRO A 6 24.89 3.86 -6.77
CA PRO A 6 25.36 3.05 -7.90
C PRO A 6 26.05 1.74 -7.47
N GLU A 7 26.62 1.73 -6.27
CA GLU A 7 27.29 0.59 -5.63
C GLU A 7 26.31 -0.43 -5.02
N GLY A 8 25.05 -0.03 -4.80
CA GLY A 8 24.07 -0.81 -4.06
C GLY A 8 23.30 -1.75 -4.99
N GLU A 9 23.29 -3.04 -4.64
CA GLU A 9 22.42 -4.01 -5.29
C GLU A 9 21.02 -3.97 -4.67
N ALA A 10 19.98 -4.03 -5.51
CA ALA A 10 18.60 -4.20 -5.09
C ALA A 10 18.11 -5.56 -5.57
N GLU A 11 17.55 -6.35 -4.66
CA GLU A 11 16.96 -7.64 -4.95
C GLU A 11 15.42 -7.51 -4.93
N GLU A 12 14.75 -8.07 -5.94
CA GLU A 12 13.29 -8.19 -5.91
C GLU A 12 12.91 -9.32 -4.93
N VAL A 13 12.47 -8.94 -3.74
CA VAL A 13 12.04 -9.91 -2.72
C VAL A 13 10.61 -10.40 -2.96
N MET A 14 9.77 -9.58 -3.60
CA MET A 14 8.39 -9.92 -3.93
C MET A 14 7.83 -9.08 -5.07
N LYS A 15 6.85 -9.66 -5.77
CA LYS A 15 6.06 -8.99 -6.78
C LYS A 15 4.61 -9.38 -6.66
N VAL A 16 3.75 -8.39 -6.43
CA VAL A 16 2.31 -8.59 -6.26
C VAL A 16 1.55 -7.70 -7.21
N LYS A 17 0.39 -8.17 -7.69
CA LYS A 17 -0.50 -7.37 -8.53
C LYS A 17 -1.52 -6.67 -7.64
N LEU A 18 -1.36 -5.36 -7.52
CA LEU A 18 -2.28 -4.51 -6.79
C LEU A 18 -3.54 -4.30 -7.64
N SER A 19 -4.70 -4.35 -7.00
CA SER A 19 -6.00 -4.09 -7.64
C SER A 19 -6.62 -2.83 -7.06
N GLY A 20 -7.33 -2.08 -7.90
CA GLY A 20 -8.01 -0.84 -7.52
C GLY A 20 -8.23 0.07 -8.74
N LYS A 21 -8.98 1.16 -8.54
CA LYS A 21 -9.15 2.19 -9.56
C LYS A 21 -7.81 2.77 -10.01
N THR A 22 -7.57 2.72 -11.31
CA THR A 22 -6.43 3.36 -11.97
C THR A 22 -6.81 4.77 -12.43
N GLY A 23 -5.83 5.66 -12.59
CA GLY A 23 -6.05 7.02 -13.09
C GLY A 23 -6.11 8.13 -12.04
N ARG A 24 -6.03 7.80 -10.75
CA ARG A 24 -5.69 8.76 -9.68
C ARG A 24 -4.34 8.40 -9.07
N ARG A 25 -3.65 9.41 -8.53
CA ARG A 25 -2.41 9.20 -7.77
C ARG A 25 -2.72 8.28 -6.59
N ALA A 26 -2.00 7.17 -6.49
CA ALA A 26 -2.05 6.32 -5.33
C ALA A 26 -1.14 6.92 -4.25
N ASP A 27 -1.68 7.08 -3.04
CA ASP A 27 -0.87 7.32 -1.86
C ASP A 27 -0.52 5.98 -1.24
N ILE A 28 0.78 5.76 -1.02
CA ILE A 28 1.33 4.49 -0.54
C ILE A 28 2.25 4.78 0.63
N ALA A 29 2.06 4.08 1.74
CA ALA A 29 2.90 4.17 2.93
C ALA A 29 3.25 2.77 3.44
N LEU A 30 4.46 2.61 3.98
CA LEU A 30 4.88 1.41 4.69
C LEU A 30 4.83 1.72 6.19
N ILE A 31 4.10 0.92 6.97
CA ILE A 31 3.92 1.07 8.41
C ILE A 31 4.57 -0.12 9.11
N GLU A 32 5.31 0.13 10.20
CA GLU A 32 6.02 -0.89 10.99
C GLU A 32 6.92 -1.83 10.16
N GLY A 33 7.36 -1.41 8.95
CA GLY A 33 8.27 -2.18 8.10
C GLY A 33 7.66 -3.35 7.31
N SER A 34 6.42 -3.75 7.60
CA SER A 34 5.78 -4.92 6.96
C SER A 34 4.37 -4.66 6.41
N LEU A 35 3.70 -3.58 6.81
CA LEU A 35 2.33 -3.31 6.40
C LEU A 35 2.28 -2.19 5.35
N LEU A 36 2.07 -2.55 4.09
CA LEU A 36 1.88 -1.58 3.01
C LEU A 36 0.42 -1.11 2.99
N VAL A 37 0.20 0.20 3.07
CA VAL A 37 -1.13 0.81 3.02
C VAL A 37 -1.26 1.63 1.76
N MET A 38 -2.42 1.50 1.09
CA MET A 38 -2.70 2.18 -0.17
C MET A 38 -4.08 2.83 -0.16
N ALA A 39 -4.14 4.06 -0.66
CA ALA A 39 -5.37 4.77 -1.01
C ALA A 39 -5.40 5.05 -2.52
N VAL A 40 -6.38 4.50 -3.24
CA VAL A 40 -6.42 4.49 -4.72
C VAL A 40 -7.67 5.17 -5.30
N GLY A 41 -8.17 6.21 -4.63
CA GLY A 41 -9.33 6.99 -5.10
C GLY A 41 -10.68 6.27 -4.94
N GLU A 42 -10.71 5.21 -4.14
CA GLU A 42 -11.90 4.54 -3.63
C GLU A 42 -12.12 4.95 -2.18
N THR A 43 -13.36 4.85 -1.68
CA THR A 43 -13.67 5.00 -0.25
C THR A 43 -13.28 3.72 0.51
N ALA A 44 -12.03 3.28 0.34
CA ALA A 44 -11.47 2.11 0.98
C ALA A 44 -9.94 2.25 1.05
N LEU A 45 -9.36 1.76 2.15
CA LEU A 45 -7.94 1.57 2.30
C LEU A 45 -7.60 0.10 2.07
N ARG A 46 -6.52 -0.14 1.33
CA ARG A 46 -6.02 -1.50 1.07
C ARG A 46 -4.73 -1.69 1.85
N PHE A 47 -4.63 -2.84 2.51
CA PHE A 47 -3.46 -3.22 3.30
C PHE A 47 -2.86 -4.47 2.69
N TRP A 48 -1.54 -4.51 2.64
CA TRP A 48 -0.77 -5.69 2.28
C TRP A 48 0.19 -6.01 3.42
N ASP A 49 -0.02 -7.15 4.07
CA ASP A 49 0.96 -7.69 5.01
C ASP A 49 2.02 -8.43 4.20
N ILE A 50 3.20 -7.82 4.12
CA ILE A 50 4.35 -8.32 3.36
C ILE A 50 4.87 -9.63 3.94
N GLU A 51 4.90 -9.76 5.26
CA GLU A 51 5.45 -10.95 5.93
C GLU A 51 4.53 -12.16 5.76
N ARG A 52 3.21 -11.94 5.80
CA ARG A 52 2.21 -13.00 5.67
C ARG A 52 1.78 -13.25 4.23
N GLY A 53 2.05 -12.32 3.33
CA GLY A 53 1.53 -12.35 1.96
C GLY A 53 0.01 -12.21 1.88
N GLU A 54 -0.59 -11.53 2.86
CA GLU A 54 -2.04 -11.37 3.00
C GLU A 54 -2.50 -9.97 2.61
N ASN A 55 -3.75 -9.86 2.16
CA ASN A 55 -4.34 -8.61 1.71
C ASN A 55 -5.69 -8.33 2.40
N TYR A 56 -5.84 -7.10 2.89
CA TYR A 56 -7.02 -6.66 3.62
C TYR A 56 -7.60 -5.39 2.99
N ILE A 57 -8.91 -5.22 3.13
CA ILE A 57 -9.61 -4.01 2.71
C ILE A 57 -10.32 -3.45 3.94
N LEU A 58 -9.99 -2.21 4.30
CA LEU A 58 -10.72 -1.43 5.28
C LEU A 58 -11.62 -0.45 4.53
N SER A 59 -12.91 -0.75 4.52
CA SER A 59 -13.92 0.20 4.08
C SER A 59 -14.42 0.93 5.33
N PRO A 60 -14.28 2.26 5.43
CA PRO A 60 -14.91 2.99 6.53
C PRO A 60 -16.42 2.80 6.46
N ASP A 61 -17.03 2.45 7.58
CA ASP A 61 -18.49 2.49 7.70
C ASP A 61 -18.94 3.95 7.53
N GLU A 62 -19.91 4.22 6.65
CA GLU A 62 -20.42 5.57 6.37
C GLU A 62 -20.90 6.31 7.64
N LYS A 63 -21.13 5.58 8.74
CA LYS A 63 -21.57 6.11 10.03
C LYS A 63 -20.46 6.66 10.92
N PHE A 64 -19.18 6.43 10.58
CA PHE A 64 -18.02 6.85 11.38
C PHE A 64 -17.10 7.74 10.55
N GLY A 65 -17.61 8.90 10.15
CA GLY A 65 -16.78 10.03 9.71
C GLY A 65 -16.35 10.88 10.90
N PHE A 66 -15.22 11.57 10.79
CA PHE A 66 -14.87 12.68 11.69
C PHE A 66 -15.44 13.97 11.11
N GLU A 67 -16.15 14.75 11.92
CA GLU A 67 -16.56 16.14 11.62
C GLU A 67 -15.35 17.10 11.70
#